data_AF-A0A5N6BPG7-F1
#
_entry.id   AF-A0A5N6BPG7-F1
#
_cell.length_a   1.000
_cell.length_b   1.000
_cell.length_c   1.000
_cell.angle_alpha   90.00
_cell.angle_beta   90.00
_cell.angle_gamma   90.00
#
_symmetry.space_group_name_H-M   'P 1'
#
loop_
_entity.id
_entity.type
_entity.pdbx_description
1 polymer ?
#
loop_
_entity_poly.entity_id
_entity_poly.type
_entity_poly.pdbx_seq_one_letter_code
_entity_poly.pdbx_strand_id
1 'polypeptide(L)'
;MIGPPWARVVRPALVAALLMAGLAGEPDLMEETVTCSSMSMGDTVSLSCDDPEFEARIKANALTAEEAKAIGCPPIRWEDDGTATGSEEPQEPVFVGDEPTYVLRTPDPAIAARVNQAWDRIERWLGAHASATLRKLEFGAGPQALAGWEANHGRRLPDDLYASYLRHDGADGNLGEGFQLPPSYGLLGLFEIDSFNWGNCQDLVMEGDLDAADPEDGRWHGSFLAIGSDGRGRELFVEPRTGRVGEAASEERLEYDGPMGWPSHVAMLEALAGALERGVALRDWYPVVTAGCELRWAEDPAPVRPGCAGGPRPSPSPTPTVEPTPEKPTAGELRAGGCLPPRRTPRVRMPGPRAIAEVNAVWRRVERWLARKAPVTFKRLRPPARPLDIARSEAAMGLRFPDDLRASLLRHDGAGSLGFGPAPFYELMSAKHIHSEWKMLCDIGGDSLGYWWSGHLIPFAYAIDGGNLFVDTRTGRTGEFFNEEGLTLEGDVVWPSYLALLKATTRSLETGRPIRGWRPKVVKGELEWESTTRR
;
A
#
# COMPACT_ATOMS: atom_id res chain seq x y z
N MET A 1 33.35 -7.73 11.48
CA MET A 1 34.13 -6.48 11.32
C MET A 1 33.41 -5.70 10.24
N ILE A 2 32.83 -4.53 10.55
CA ILE A 2 31.96 -3.72 9.65
C ILE A 2 30.65 -4.48 9.28
N GLY A 3 29.44 -3.99 9.53
CA GLY A 3 28.99 -2.64 9.90
C GLY A 3 28.03 -2.12 8.81
N PRO A 4 26.70 -2.29 8.94
CA PRO A 4 25.71 -1.82 7.96
C PRO A 4 25.45 -0.30 8.11
N PRO A 5 24.83 0.39 7.13
CA PRO A 5 23.35 0.44 7.02
C PRO A 5 22.89 0.41 5.52
N TRP A 6 21.70 0.81 5.03
CA TRP A 6 20.56 1.55 5.59
C TRP A 6 19.20 1.24 4.91
N ALA A 7 18.12 1.37 5.72
CA ALA A 7 16.74 1.78 5.43
C ALA A 7 16.14 1.75 4.00
N ARG A 8 14.93 1.16 3.87
CA ARG A 8 13.94 1.58 2.86
C ARG A 8 12.85 2.41 3.54
N VAL A 9 12.52 3.54 2.90
CA VAL A 9 11.48 4.48 3.33
C VAL A 9 10.19 4.06 2.64
N VAL A 10 9.17 3.68 3.40
CA VAL A 10 7.79 3.87 2.93
C VAL A 10 7.55 5.37 3.01
N ARG A 11 7.27 6.01 1.86
CA ARG A 11 6.76 7.38 1.87
C ARG A 11 5.35 7.33 2.47
N PRO A 12 5.07 7.96 3.64
CA PRO A 12 3.81 8.67 3.71
C PRO A 12 3.78 9.68 2.56
N ALA A 13 2.61 9.97 2.00
CA ALA A 13 2.39 11.18 1.22
C ALA A 13 2.43 12.40 2.15
N LEU A 14 3.60 12.65 2.74
CA LEU A 14 3.90 13.87 3.44
C LEU A 14 4.28 14.87 2.35
N VAL A 15 3.24 15.47 1.75
CA VAL A 15 3.38 16.61 0.84
C VAL A 15 3.88 17.78 1.68
N ALA A 16 5.19 17.80 1.90
CA ALA A 16 5.92 18.96 2.34
C ALA A 16 6.01 19.93 1.15
N ALA A 17 4.87 20.56 0.83
CA ALA A 17 4.77 21.62 -0.16
C ALA A 17 5.60 22.82 0.30
N LEU A 18 6.89 22.82 -0.01
CA LEU A 18 7.80 23.97 0.12
C LEU A 18 7.47 25.00 -0.96
N LEU A 19 6.28 25.60 -0.84
CA LEU A 19 5.83 26.69 -1.70
C LEU A 19 6.55 27.99 -1.30
N MET A 20 7.71 28.19 -1.90
CA MET A 20 8.53 29.40 -1.80
C MET A 20 7.80 30.58 -2.47
N ALA A 21 7.17 31.44 -1.66
CA ALA A 21 6.43 32.61 -2.15
C ALA A 21 7.39 33.75 -2.59
N GLY A 22 8.01 33.58 -3.75
CA GLY A 22 8.95 34.55 -4.32
C GLY A 22 8.32 35.86 -4.76
N LEU A 23 8.29 36.87 -3.87
CA LEU A 23 8.17 38.27 -4.25
C LEU A 23 9.56 38.92 -4.27
N ALA A 24 9.97 39.41 -5.44
CA ALA A 24 11.32 39.92 -5.65
C ALA A 24 11.56 41.27 -4.94
N GLY A 25 12.54 41.31 -4.02
CA GLY A 25 13.07 42.58 -3.49
C GLY A 25 13.74 42.50 -2.12
N GLU A 26 15.08 42.51 -2.14
CA GLU A 26 15.99 42.79 -1.01
C GLU A 26 16.11 41.71 0.11
N PRO A 27 17.27 41.63 0.81
CA PRO A 27 17.71 40.39 1.46
C PRO A 27 17.65 40.45 2.98
N ASP A 28 16.48 40.21 3.58
CA ASP A 28 16.38 39.89 5.02
C ASP A 28 15.05 39.21 5.39
N LEU A 29 14.82 38.00 4.89
CA LEU A 29 13.75 37.12 5.37
C LEU A 29 14.28 35.70 5.57
N MET A 30 14.23 35.22 6.82
CA MET A 30 14.12 33.79 7.08
C MET A 30 12.71 33.39 6.65
N GLU A 31 12.58 32.69 5.52
CA GLU A 31 11.29 32.23 5.01
C GLU A 31 10.64 31.28 6.04
N GLU A 32 9.43 31.63 6.48
CA GLU A 32 8.66 30.80 7.39
C GLU A 32 8.14 29.57 6.65
N THR A 33 8.83 28.43 6.84
CA THR A 33 8.41 27.15 6.27
C THR A 33 7.15 26.65 6.97
N VAL A 34 5.99 26.76 6.31
CA VAL A 34 4.74 26.16 6.80
C VAL A 34 4.82 24.64 6.68
N THR A 35 4.64 23.93 7.80
CA THR A 35 4.46 22.47 7.77
C THR A 35 3.00 22.15 7.52
N CYS A 36 2.74 21.31 6.51
CA CYS A 36 1.45 20.70 6.26
C CYS A 36 1.53 19.18 6.39
N SER A 37 0.40 18.58 6.74
CA SER A 37 0.20 17.14 6.77
C SER A 37 -1.12 16.82 6.07
N SER A 38 -1.08 15.93 5.07
CA SER A 38 -2.26 15.44 4.37
C SER A 38 -2.43 13.94 4.59
N MET A 39 -3.68 13.47 4.56
CA MET A 39 -4.05 12.06 4.62
C MET A 39 -5.26 11.81 3.72
N SER A 40 -5.22 10.73 2.96
CA SER A 40 -6.29 10.38 2.02
C SER A 40 -6.89 9.01 2.37
N MET A 41 -8.21 8.90 2.30
CA MET A 41 -8.94 7.64 2.37
C MET A 41 -10.01 7.60 1.27
N GLY A 42 -9.67 6.94 0.16
CA GLY A 42 -10.48 7.04 -1.06
C GLY A 42 -10.53 8.48 -1.56
N ASP A 43 -11.71 8.95 -1.94
CA ASP A 43 -11.92 10.32 -2.41
C ASP A 43 -11.81 11.41 -1.32
N THR A 44 -11.68 11.03 -0.05
CA THR A 44 -11.67 11.98 1.08
C THR A 44 -10.24 12.29 1.52
N VAL A 45 -9.89 13.57 1.55
CA VAL A 45 -8.60 14.11 1.97
C VAL A 45 -8.78 14.97 3.22
N SER A 46 -8.01 14.71 4.27
CA SER A 46 -7.79 15.67 5.34
C SER A 46 -6.44 16.36 5.17
N LEU A 47 -6.43 17.66 5.41
CA LEU A 47 -5.25 18.51 5.34
C LEU A 47 -5.21 19.33 6.62
N SER A 48 -4.08 19.28 7.33
CA SER A 48 -3.83 20.08 8.52
C SER A 48 -2.45 20.73 8.42
N CYS A 49 -2.39 22.06 8.44
CA CYS A 49 -1.16 22.83 8.45
C CYS A 49 -0.96 23.58 9.78
N ASP A 50 0.31 23.87 10.11
CA ASP A 50 0.65 24.73 11.26
C ASP A 50 0.21 26.20 11.05
N ASP A 51 -0.13 26.58 9.81
CA ASP A 51 -0.76 27.86 9.41
C ASP A 51 -2.16 27.61 8.79
N PRO A 52 -3.25 28.01 9.48
CA PRO A 52 -4.62 27.90 8.97
C PRO A 52 -4.96 28.77 7.75
N GLU A 53 -4.27 29.91 7.54
CA GLU A 53 -4.49 30.76 6.36
C GLU A 53 -3.85 30.11 5.11
N PHE A 54 -2.71 29.45 5.29
CA PHE A 54 -2.08 28.61 4.27
C PHE A 54 -2.95 27.39 3.92
N GLU A 55 -3.48 26.70 4.94
CA GLU A 55 -4.38 25.56 4.75
C GLU A 55 -5.64 25.94 3.97
N ALA A 56 -6.30 27.05 4.36
CA ALA A 56 -7.48 27.56 3.67
C ALA A 56 -7.17 27.96 2.22
N ARG A 57 -5.96 28.47 1.94
CA ARG A 57 -5.52 28.79 0.58
C ARG A 57 -5.32 27.53 -0.28
N ILE A 58 -4.75 26.45 0.25
CA ILE A 58 -4.67 25.17 -0.50
C ILE A 58 -6.08 24.67 -0.80
N LYS A 59 -6.96 24.60 0.22
CA LYS A 59 -8.35 24.14 0.06
C LYS A 59 -9.13 24.97 -0.98
N ALA A 60 -8.85 26.27 -1.09
CA ALA A 60 -9.48 27.18 -2.04
C ALA A 60 -8.86 27.21 -3.44
N ASN A 61 -7.58 26.83 -3.58
CA ASN A 61 -6.89 26.73 -4.88
C ASN A 61 -7.18 25.40 -5.58
N ALA A 62 -7.41 24.32 -4.83
CA ALA A 62 -7.63 22.98 -5.37
C ALA A 62 -8.77 22.92 -6.40
N LEU A 63 -8.60 22.07 -7.41
CA LEU A 63 -9.54 21.93 -8.52
C LEU A 63 -10.93 21.51 -8.04
N THR A 64 -11.97 22.09 -8.64
CA THR A 64 -13.35 21.67 -8.41
C THR A 64 -13.59 20.24 -8.88
N ALA A 65 -14.69 19.63 -8.40
CA ALA A 65 -15.03 18.25 -8.79
C ALA A 65 -15.33 18.09 -10.29
N GLU A 66 -15.71 19.17 -10.97
CA GLU A 66 -15.90 19.25 -12.42
C GLU A 66 -14.55 19.34 -13.16
N GLU A 67 -13.63 20.19 -12.67
CA GLU A 67 -12.29 20.38 -13.22
C GLU A 67 -11.43 19.12 -13.07
N ALA A 68 -11.40 18.50 -11.89
CA ALA A 68 -10.70 17.23 -11.65
C ALA A 68 -11.15 16.14 -12.64
N LYS A 69 -12.46 16.01 -12.88
CA LYS A 69 -13.01 15.06 -13.87
C LYS A 69 -12.65 15.43 -15.30
N ALA A 70 -12.54 16.72 -15.63
CA ALA A 70 -12.18 17.16 -16.97
C ALA A 70 -10.75 16.73 -17.36
N ILE A 71 -9.84 16.68 -16.39
CA ILE A 71 -8.45 16.19 -16.54
C ILE A 71 -8.30 14.67 -16.28
N GLY A 72 -9.41 13.92 -16.26
CA GLY A 72 -9.42 12.47 -16.05
C GLY A 72 -9.12 12.00 -14.62
N CYS A 73 -9.00 12.91 -13.66
CA CYS A 73 -8.69 12.64 -12.27
C CYS A 73 -9.95 12.46 -11.40
N PRO A 74 -9.88 11.64 -10.34
CA PRO A 74 -10.94 11.59 -9.34
C PRO A 74 -10.98 12.91 -8.55
N PRO A 75 -12.18 13.40 -8.17
CA PRO A 75 -12.29 14.59 -7.33
C PRO A 75 -11.91 14.28 -5.88
N ILE A 76 -11.30 15.25 -5.20
CA ILE A 76 -11.08 15.17 -3.74
C ILE A 76 -12.27 15.75 -2.97
N ARG A 77 -12.46 15.30 -1.73
CA ARG A 77 -13.41 15.82 -0.76
C ARG A 77 -12.70 16.16 0.54
N TRP A 78 -12.80 17.38 1.03
CA TRP A 78 -12.18 17.76 2.29
C TRP A 78 -12.95 17.16 3.48
N GLU A 79 -12.24 16.58 4.46
CA GLU A 79 -12.89 15.95 5.65
C GLU A 79 -13.75 16.97 6.44
N ASP A 80 -13.38 18.26 6.42
CA ASP A 80 -14.09 19.34 7.12
C ASP A 80 -15.33 19.86 6.39
N ASP A 81 -15.52 19.57 5.10
CA ASP A 81 -16.55 20.20 4.25
C ASP A 81 -17.99 19.79 4.56
N GLY A 82 -18.18 18.94 5.56
CA GLY A 82 -19.35 18.99 6.45
C GLY A 82 -20.73 18.79 5.80
N THR A 83 -20.79 18.32 4.56
CA THR A 83 -22.01 18.11 3.82
C THR A 83 -22.38 16.64 3.82
N ALA A 84 -23.06 16.24 4.90
CA ALA A 84 -23.95 15.09 4.89
C ALA A 84 -25.18 15.38 4.02
N THR A 85 -24.98 15.68 2.74
CA THR A 85 -26.03 15.83 1.73
C THR A 85 -26.47 14.45 1.28
N GLY A 86 -27.62 14.02 1.80
CA GLY A 86 -28.22 12.75 1.43
C GLY A 86 -27.61 11.58 2.20
N SER A 87 -28.27 11.21 3.29
CA SER A 87 -28.41 9.80 3.59
C SER A 87 -29.23 9.14 2.48
N GLU A 88 -28.59 8.80 1.36
CA GLU A 88 -28.81 7.44 0.89
C GLU A 88 -28.31 6.56 2.02
N GLU A 89 -29.24 5.87 2.68
CA GLU A 89 -28.87 4.75 3.53
C GLU A 89 -27.92 3.88 2.68
N PRO A 90 -26.77 3.40 3.21
CA PRO A 90 -26.04 2.36 2.53
C PRO A 90 -27.02 1.19 2.43
N GLN A 91 -27.61 1.00 1.23
CA GLN A 91 -28.54 -0.07 0.97
C GLN A 91 -27.85 -1.35 1.45
N GLU A 92 -28.49 -2.09 2.34
CA GLU A 92 -27.93 -3.34 2.85
C GLU A 92 -27.45 -4.14 1.64
N PRO A 93 -26.15 -4.47 1.52
CA PRO A 93 -25.66 -5.09 0.30
C PRO A 93 -26.41 -6.39 0.08
N VAL A 94 -27.26 -6.42 -0.96
CA VAL A 94 -28.12 -7.54 -1.31
C VAL A 94 -27.24 -8.62 -1.95
N PHE A 95 -26.40 -9.26 -1.14
CA PHE A 95 -25.55 -10.36 -1.56
C PHE A 95 -26.22 -11.70 -1.24
N VAL A 96 -27.21 -12.00 -2.08
CA VAL A 96 -27.20 -13.29 -2.79
C VAL A 96 -27.18 -12.95 -4.28
N GLY A 97 -25.98 -12.90 -4.84
CA GLY A 97 -25.69 -12.66 -6.24
C GLY A 97 -24.24 -13.05 -6.48
N ASP A 98 -23.98 -13.70 -7.61
CA ASP A 98 -22.62 -14.08 -8.01
C ASP A 98 -21.73 -12.84 -8.18
N GLU A 99 -20.39 -13.01 -8.11
CA GLU A 99 -19.46 -11.95 -8.52
C GLU A 99 -19.87 -11.45 -9.92
N PRO A 100 -19.95 -10.12 -10.15
CA PRO A 100 -20.42 -9.61 -11.43
C PRO A 100 -19.48 -10.09 -12.54
N THR A 101 -19.95 -11.02 -13.38
CA THR A 101 -19.19 -11.48 -14.54
C THR A 101 -19.12 -10.36 -15.56
N TYR A 102 -17.93 -9.84 -15.77
CA TYR A 102 -17.68 -8.77 -16.73
C TYR A 102 -17.59 -9.33 -18.15
N VAL A 103 -17.97 -8.52 -19.14
CA VAL A 103 -17.94 -8.90 -20.55
C VAL A 103 -16.48 -8.93 -21.02
N LEU A 104 -15.94 -10.13 -21.18
CA LEU A 104 -14.60 -10.33 -21.72
C LEU A 104 -14.52 -9.78 -23.15
N ARG A 105 -13.47 -9.00 -23.43
CA ARG A 105 -13.10 -8.61 -24.78
C ARG A 105 -11.88 -9.39 -25.26
N THR A 106 -11.78 -9.52 -26.57
CA THR A 106 -10.57 -9.98 -27.25
C THR A 106 -9.84 -8.75 -27.81
N PRO A 107 -8.53 -8.56 -27.55
CA PRO A 107 -7.74 -7.52 -28.22
C PRO A 107 -7.55 -7.86 -29.71
N ASP A 108 -7.10 -6.90 -30.51
CA ASP A 108 -6.76 -7.15 -31.92
C ASP A 108 -5.81 -8.36 -32.05
N PRO A 109 -6.15 -9.38 -32.87
CA PRO A 109 -5.36 -10.61 -32.97
C PRO A 109 -3.94 -10.41 -33.48
N ALA A 110 -3.69 -9.41 -34.34
CA ALA A 110 -2.37 -9.15 -34.90
C ALA A 110 -1.48 -8.41 -33.89
N ILE A 111 -2.05 -7.47 -33.12
CA ILE A 111 -1.36 -6.82 -32.00
C ILE A 111 -1.04 -7.84 -30.91
N ALA A 112 -2.01 -8.65 -30.50
CA ALA A 112 -1.81 -9.68 -29.49
C ALA A 112 -0.77 -10.73 -29.91
N ALA A 113 -0.73 -11.12 -31.19
CA ALA A 113 0.30 -12.02 -31.71
C ALA A 113 1.72 -11.42 -31.62
N ARG A 114 1.89 -10.13 -31.92
CA ARG A 114 3.18 -9.43 -31.78
C ARG A 114 3.64 -9.33 -30.33
N VAL A 115 2.74 -8.99 -29.40
CA VAL A 115 3.04 -8.93 -27.96
C VAL A 115 3.47 -10.30 -27.43
N ASN A 116 2.73 -11.36 -27.76
CA ASN A 116 3.11 -12.73 -27.38
C ASN A 116 4.47 -13.14 -27.98
N GLN A 117 4.73 -12.79 -29.26
CA GLN A 117 6.03 -13.07 -29.90
C GLN A 117 7.19 -12.32 -29.23
N ALA A 118 6.97 -11.09 -28.77
CA ALA A 118 7.97 -10.32 -28.02
C ALA A 118 8.25 -10.96 -26.65
N TRP A 119 7.20 -11.30 -25.90
CA TRP A 119 7.33 -11.99 -24.60
C TRP A 119 7.99 -13.37 -24.72
N ASP A 120 7.59 -14.20 -25.69
CA ASP A 120 8.24 -15.49 -25.97
C ASP A 120 9.75 -15.36 -26.24
N ARG A 121 10.21 -14.23 -26.78
CA ARG A 121 11.64 -13.93 -27.00
C ARG A 121 12.33 -13.47 -25.71
N ILE A 122 11.71 -12.57 -24.96
CA ILE A 122 12.18 -12.11 -23.64
C ILE A 122 12.30 -13.30 -22.67
N GLU A 123 11.24 -14.08 -22.48
CA GLU A 123 11.21 -15.26 -21.62
C GLU A 123 12.29 -16.29 -21.97
N ARG A 124 12.46 -16.58 -23.27
CA ARG A 124 13.48 -17.52 -23.76
C ARG A 124 14.89 -17.03 -23.44
N TRP A 125 15.14 -15.73 -23.60
CA TRP A 125 16.41 -15.11 -23.24
C TRP A 125 16.64 -15.16 -21.73
N LEU A 126 15.65 -14.75 -20.92
CA LEU A 126 15.76 -14.81 -19.45
C LEU A 126 15.96 -16.25 -18.96
N GLY A 127 15.31 -17.24 -19.58
CA GLY A 127 15.49 -18.65 -19.25
C GLY A 127 16.91 -19.15 -19.47
N ALA A 128 17.56 -18.68 -20.55
CA ALA A 128 18.94 -19.03 -20.89
C ALA A 128 20.00 -18.21 -20.12
N HIS A 129 19.69 -16.97 -19.73
CA HIS A 129 20.69 -16.00 -19.27
C HIS A 129 20.41 -15.36 -17.90
N ALA A 130 19.16 -15.20 -17.49
CA ALA A 130 18.76 -14.47 -16.28
C ALA A 130 17.58 -15.15 -15.55
N SER A 131 17.74 -16.43 -15.20
CA SER A 131 16.62 -17.25 -14.72
C SER A 131 16.03 -16.80 -13.38
N ALA A 132 16.74 -16.00 -12.58
CA ALA A 132 16.16 -15.41 -11.36
C ALA A 132 15.16 -14.31 -11.70
N THR A 133 15.45 -13.47 -12.70
CA THR A 133 14.47 -12.50 -13.23
C THR A 133 13.30 -13.23 -13.92
N LEU A 134 13.55 -14.31 -14.67
CA LEU A 134 12.43 -15.09 -15.25
C LEU A 134 11.46 -15.61 -14.19
N ARG A 135 11.94 -15.97 -12.99
CA ARG A 135 11.08 -16.46 -11.91
C ARG A 135 10.24 -15.37 -11.25
N LYS A 136 10.62 -14.10 -11.38
CA LYS A 136 9.95 -12.95 -10.77
C LYS A 136 8.93 -12.26 -11.67
N LEU A 137 8.85 -12.58 -12.97
CA LEU A 137 7.72 -12.13 -13.79
C LEU A 137 6.45 -12.81 -13.29
N GLU A 138 5.42 -12.03 -12.93
CA GLU A 138 4.18 -12.59 -12.40
C GLU A 138 3.41 -13.38 -13.47
N PHE A 139 2.36 -14.09 -13.05
CA PHE A 139 1.45 -14.72 -14.00
C PHE A 139 0.55 -13.68 -14.67
N GLY A 140 -0.01 -13.99 -15.83
CA GLY A 140 -0.90 -13.07 -16.52
C GLY A 140 -2.19 -12.81 -15.73
N ALA A 141 -2.65 -11.57 -15.75
CA ALA A 141 -3.88 -11.12 -15.12
C ALA A 141 -5.07 -11.95 -15.63
N GLY A 142 -5.92 -12.41 -14.71
CA GLY A 142 -7.12 -13.17 -15.08
C GLY A 142 -8.03 -12.35 -16.01
N PRO A 143 -8.58 -12.91 -17.10
CA PRO A 143 -9.41 -12.13 -18.04
C PRO A 143 -10.59 -11.41 -17.38
N GLN A 144 -11.20 -12.01 -16.35
CA GLN A 144 -12.26 -11.38 -15.55
C GLN A 144 -11.76 -10.23 -14.67
N ALA A 145 -10.52 -10.29 -14.17
CA ALA A 145 -9.90 -9.20 -13.41
C ALA A 145 -9.63 -7.99 -14.32
N LEU A 146 -9.07 -8.22 -15.52
CA LEU A 146 -8.88 -7.16 -16.52
C LEU A 146 -10.21 -6.55 -16.99
N ALA A 147 -11.22 -7.37 -17.31
CA ALA A 147 -12.53 -6.88 -17.72
C ALA A 147 -13.26 -6.15 -16.58
N GLY A 148 -13.05 -6.57 -15.32
CA GLY A 148 -13.54 -5.87 -14.14
C GLY A 148 -12.85 -4.53 -13.91
N TRP A 149 -11.53 -4.48 -14.07
CA TRP A 149 -10.76 -3.24 -13.98
C TRP A 149 -11.21 -2.22 -15.04
N GLU A 150 -11.34 -2.62 -16.31
CA GLU A 150 -11.82 -1.74 -17.39
C GLU A 150 -13.25 -1.22 -17.12
N ALA A 151 -14.13 -2.08 -16.62
CA ALA A 151 -15.51 -1.72 -16.31
C ALA A 151 -15.62 -0.78 -15.11
N ASN A 152 -14.86 -1.05 -14.03
CA ASN A 152 -14.90 -0.25 -12.80
C ASN A 152 -14.28 1.14 -13.01
N HIS A 153 -13.24 1.27 -13.83
CA HIS A 153 -12.60 2.54 -14.15
C HIS A 153 -13.24 3.30 -15.31
N GLY A 154 -14.21 2.70 -16.00
CA GLY A 154 -14.87 3.28 -17.18
C GLY A 154 -13.92 3.52 -18.35
N ARG A 155 -12.80 2.79 -18.40
CA ARG A 155 -11.64 3.04 -19.29
C ARG A 155 -11.16 1.73 -19.92
N ARG A 156 -10.47 1.83 -21.06
CA ARG A 156 -9.88 0.66 -21.73
C ARG A 156 -8.37 0.76 -21.77
N LEU A 157 -7.72 -0.38 -21.56
CA LEU A 157 -6.31 -0.56 -21.85
C LEU A 157 -6.11 -0.61 -23.38
N PRO A 158 -5.02 -0.06 -23.93
CA PRO A 158 -4.61 -0.34 -25.29
C PRO A 158 -4.46 -1.84 -25.54
N ASP A 159 -4.72 -2.31 -26.77
CA ASP A 159 -4.77 -3.74 -27.08
C ASP A 159 -3.43 -4.46 -26.89
N ASP A 160 -2.31 -3.76 -27.06
CA ASP A 160 -0.98 -4.30 -26.75
C ASP A 160 -0.71 -4.39 -25.25
N LEU A 161 -1.14 -3.38 -24.48
CA LEU A 161 -1.03 -3.40 -23.03
C LEU A 161 -1.94 -4.47 -22.40
N TYR A 162 -3.19 -4.60 -22.87
CA TYR A 162 -4.12 -5.67 -22.46
C TYR A 162 -3.55 -7.07 -22.78
N ALA A 163 -3.00 -7.26 -23.98
CA ALA A 163 -2.33 -8.51 -24.34
C ALA A 163 -1.06 -8.78 -23.51
N SER A 164 -0.38 -7.73 -23.04
CA SER A 164 0.78 -7.84 -22.16
C SER A 164 0.39 -8.24 -20.74
N TYR A 165 -0.65 -7.62 -20.16
CA TYR A 165 -1.16 -7.99 -18.84
C TYR A 165 -1.74 -9.42 -18.82
N LEU A 166 -2.38 -9.87 -19.91
CA LEU A 166 -2.74 -11.29 -20.09
C LEU A 166 -1.54 -12.26 -20.10
N ARG A 167 -0.30 -11.77 -20.24
CA ARG A 167 0.93 -12.57 -20.21
C ARG A 167 1.63 -12.49 -18.87
N HIS A 168 1.81 -11.29 -18.33
CA HIS A 168 2.44 -11.00 -17.04
C HIS A 168 1.75 -9.80 -16.37
N ASP A 169 1.22 -9.99 -15.16
CA ASP A 169 0.67 -8.93 -14.32
C ASP A 169 1.76 -8.25 -13.48
N GLY A 170 2.72 -7.63 -14.15
CA GLY A 170 3.89 -7.04 -13.48
C GLY A 170 4.97 -8.07 -13.08
N ALA A 171 5.65 -7.79 -11.97
CA ALA A 171 6.74 -8.62 -11.45
C ALA A 171 6.90 -8.53 -9.93
N ASP A 172 7.32 -9.63 -9.31
CA ASP A 172 7.54 -9.76 -7.87
C ASP A 172 8.45 -8.65 -7.30
N GLY A 173 8.07 -8.18 -6.12
CA GLY A 173 8.87 -7.27 -5.29
C GLY A 173 8.45 -5.81 -5.41
N ASN A 174 8.76 -5.04 -4.38
CA ASN A 174 8.32 -3.65 -4.20
C ASN A 174 8.43 -2.81 -5.49
N LEU A 175 7.28 -2.49 -6.11
CA LEU A 175 7.16 -1.72 -7.35
C LEU A 175 7.78 -2.39 -8.59
N GLY A 176 7.70 -3.71 -8.72
CA GLY A 176 8.17 -4.42 -9.92
C GLY A 176 9.68 -4.73 -9.96
N GLU A 177 10.42 -4.50 -8.88
CA GLU A 177 11.89 -4.63 -8.77
C GLU A 177 12.47 -5.98 -9.25
N GLY A 178 11.62 -7.01 -9.38
CA GLY A 178 11.97 -8.32 -9.89
C GLY A 178 12.25 -8.39 -11.40
N PHE A 179 11.56 -7.57 -12.20
CA PHE A 179 11.83 -7.36 -13.62
C PHE A 179 11.89 -5.86 -13.90
N GLN A 180 13.10 -5.36 -14.17
CA GLN A 180 13.30 -3.95 -14.50
C GLN A 180 13.44 -3.75 -16.02
N LEU A 181 12.68 -2.79 -16.54
CA LEU A 181 12.98 -2.06 -17.77
C LEU A 181 14.11 -1.03 -17.48
N PRO A 182 14.91 -0.62 -18.48
CA PRO A 182 15.95 0.37 -18.26
C PRO A 182 15.36 1.75 -17.97
N PRO A 183 16.05 2.61 -17.19
CA PRO A 183 17.27 2.31 -16.43
C PRO A 183 17.00 1.37 -15.24
N SER A 184 15.86 1.54 -14.58
CA SER A 184 15.50 0.79 -13.37
C SER A 184 13.99 0.73 -13.09
N TYR A 185 13.12 0.95 -14.09
CA TYR A 185 11.67 0.88 -13.89
C TYR A 185 11.25 -0.56 -13.63
N GLY A 186 10.83 -0.88 -12.40
CA GLY A 186 10.19 -2.14 -12.12
C GLY A 186 8.84 -2.23 -12.84
N LEU A 187 8.54 -3.37 -13.46
CA LEU A 187 7.30 -3.58 -14.20
C LEU A 187 6.12 -3.72 -13.24
N LEU A 188 5.17 -2.79 -13.31
CA LEU A 188 4.02 -2.72 -12.42
C LEU A 188 2.90 -3.68 -12.85
N GLY A 189 2.10 -4.15 -11.89
CA GLY A 189 0.87 -4.89 -12.12
C GLY A 189 -0.34 -3.96 -12.28
N LEU A 190 -1.49 -4.55 -12.58
CA LEU A 190 -2.76 -3.85 -12.81
C LEU A 190 -3.23 -3.07 -11.56
N PHE A 191 -2.90 -3.53 -10.36
CA PHE A 191 -3.27 -2.90 -9.09
C PHE A 191 -2.44 -1.65 -8.79
N GLU A 192 -1.15 -1.65 -9.13
CA GLU A 192 -0.28 -0.51 -8.92
C GLU A 192 -0.66 0.68 -9.82
N ILE A 193 -1.21 0.43 -11.02
CA ILE A 193 -1.74 1.51 -11.90
C ILE A 193 -2.66 2.44 -11.11
N ASP A 194 -3.62 1.87 -10.37
CA ASP A 194 -4.63 2.65 -9.65
C ASP A 194 -4.00 3.47 -8.52
N SER A 195 -2.97 2.93 -7.88
CA SER A 195 -2.25 3.57 -6.77
C SER A 195 -1.41 4.77 -7.24
N PHE A 196 -0.66 4.63 -8.33
CA PHE A 196 0.13 5.72 -8.92
C PHE A 196 -0.76 6.77 -9.59
N ASN A 197 -1.79 6.34 -10.33
CA ASN A 197 -2.77 7.24 -10.93
C ASN A 197 -3.49 8.06 -9.86
N TRP A 198 -3.87 7.45 -8.72
CA TRP A 198 -4.46 8.17 -7.58
C TRP A 198 -3.50 9.23 -7.04
N GLY A 199 -2.26 8.86 -6.71
CA GLY A 199 -1.27 9.78 -6.13
C GLY A 199 -1.00 10.99 -7.03
N ASN A 200 -0.63 10.76 -8.28
CA ASN A 200 -0.30 11.82 -9.23
C ASN A 200 -1.51 12.71 -9.55
N CYS A 201 -2.73 12.16 -9.57
CA CYS A 201 -3.94 12.98 -9.68
C CYS A 201 -4.24 13.80 -8.42
N GLN A 202 -3.97 13.26 -7.24
CA GLN A 202 -4.25 13.96 -5.99
C GLN A 202 -3.39 15.23 -5.88
N ASP A 203 -2.11 15.15 -6.23
CA ASP A 203 -1.20 16.29 -6.19
C ASP A 203 -1.63 17.38 -7.20
N LEU A 204 -1.93 17.03 -8.46
CA LEU A 204 -2.52 17.95 -9.44
C LEU A 204 -3.79 18.64 -8.94
N VAL A 205 -4.72 17.87 -8.36
CA VAL A 205 -6.00 18.39 -7.89
C VAL A 205 -5.81 19.30 -6.67
N MET A 206 -4.89 19.00 -5.75
CA MET A 206 -4.61 19.85 -4.59
C MET A 206 -3.88 21.15 -4.96
N GLU A 207 -3.06 21.14 -6.01
CA GLU A 207 -2.31 22.33 -6.45
C GLU A 207 -3.19 23.34 -7.22
N GLY A 208 -4.24 22.87 -7.90
CA GLY A 208 -5.15 23.74 -8.66
C GLY A 208 -4.68 24.09 -10.06
N ASP A 209 -3.59 23.47 -10.54
CA ASP A 209 -3.00 23.77 -11.85
C ASP A 209 -3.57 22.86 -12.95
N LEU A 210 -4.50 23.42 -13.74
CA LEU A 210 -5.06 22.76 -14.92
C LEU A 210 -4.08 22.62 -16.08
N ASP A 211 -3.11 23.52 -16.22
CA ASP A 211 -2.13 23.48 -17.32
C ASP A 211 -1.07 22.40 -17.04
N ALA A 212 -0.73 22.16 -15.76
CA ALA A 212 0.05 20.99 -15.35
C ALA A 212 -0.63 19.65 -15.66
N ALA A 213 -1.94 19.65 -15.91
CA ALA A 213 -2.68 18.47 -16.31
C ALA A 213 -2.71 18.23 -17.84
N ASP A 214 -2.06 19.08 -18.66
CA ASP A 214 -2.01 18.87 -20.10
C ASP A 214 -1.26 17.58 -20.46
N PRO A 215 -1.81 16.70 -21.30
CA PRO A 215 -1.22 15.39 -21.55
C PRO A 215 -0.09 15.36 -22.60
N GLU A 216 0.22 16.49 -23.24
CA GLU A 216 1.39 16.63 -24.13
C GLU A 216 2.50 17.46 -23.46
N ASP A 217 2.16 18.59 -22.84
CA ASP A 217 3.10 19.61 -22.32
C ASP A 217 3.10 19.78 -20.77
N GLY A 218 2.18 19.10 -20.06
CA GLY A 218 2.04 19.15 -18.60
C GLY A 218 3.00 18.23 -17.84
N ARG A 219 2.62 17.86 -16.60
CA ARG A 219 3.38 16.98 -15.68
C ARG A 219 2.74 15.59 -15.52
N TRP A 220 1.41 15.51 -15.56
CA TRP A 220 0.64 14.26 -15.51
C TRP A 220 -0.76 14.48 -16.10
N HIS A 221 -1.47 13.44 -16.52
CA HIS A 221 -2.89 13.55 -16.86
C HIS A 221 -3.61 12.28 -16.38
N GLY A 222 -4.83 12.43 -15.86
CA GLY A 222 -5.51 11.35 -15.18
C GLY A 222 -5.83 10.13 -16.05
N SER A 223 -5.77 10.24 -17.38
CA SER A 223 -5.92 9.09 -18.31
C SER A 223 -4.70 8.19 -18.44
N PHE A 224 -3.52 8.60 -17.98
CA PHE A 224 -2.31 7.79 -18.11
C PHE A 224 -2.41 6.46 -17.34
N LEU A 225 -1.59 5.51 -17.76
CA LEU A 225 -1.53 4.16 -17.18
C LEU A 225 -0.08 3.92 -16.74
N ALA A 226 0.22 4.03 -15.45
CA ALA A 226 1.56 3.78 -14.91
C ALA A 226 1.93 2.29 -15.05
N ILE A 227 2.81 1.95 -15.98
CA ILE A 227 3.25 0.57 -16.26
C ILE A 227 4.64 0.24 -15.65
N GLY A 228 5.35 1.25 -15.15
CA GLY A 228 6.63 1.09 -14.48
C GLY A 228 6.90 2.21 -13.48
N SER A 229 7.68 1.95 -12.43
CA SER A 229 8.20 3.00 -11.53
C SER A 229 9.65 2.69 -11.14
N ASP A 230 10.47 3.73 -10.99
CA ASP A 230 11.85 3.62 -10.50
C ASP A 230 11.94 3.61 -8.95
N GLY A 231 10.79 3.76 -8.27
CA GLY A 231 10.67 3.84 -6.82
C GLY A 231 11.22 5.13 -6.19
N ARG A 232 11.54 6.15 -7.00
CA ARG A 232 12.03 7.47 -6.56
C ARG A 232 11.08 8.61 -6.91
N GLY A 233 10.04 8.33 -7.71
CA GLY A 233 9.05 9.27 -8.20
C GLY A 233 9.24 9.61 -9.68
N ARG A 234 9.73 8.64 -10.47
CA ARG A 234 9.62 8.64 -11.92
C ARG A 234 8.86 7.40 -12.37
N GLU A 235 7.81 7.63 -13.15
CA GLU A 235 6.89 6.61 -13.65
C GLU A 235 7.00 6.50 -15.17
N LEU A 236 7.04 5.26 -15.66
CA LEU A 236 6.86 4.93 -17.07
C LEU A 236 5.36 4.72 -17.30
N PHE A 237 4.76 5.50 -18.21
CA PHE A 237 3.32 5.48 -18.45
C PHE A 237 2.96 5.18 -19.91
N VAL A 238 1.75 4.66 -20.12
CA VAL A 238 1.10 4.57 -21.43
C VAL A 238 -0.03 5.58 -21.52
N GLU A 239 -0.08 6.37 -22.58
CA GLU A 239 -1.21 7.26 -22.88
C GLU A 239 -2.23 6.55 -23.80
N PRO A 240 -3.39 6.09 -23.27
CA PRO A 240 -4.29 5.18 -23.98
C PRO A 240 -4.94 5.73 -25.27
N ARG A 241 -5.04 7.06 -25.44
CA ARG A 241 -5.56 7.73 -26.65
C ARG A 241 -4.58 7.66 -27.82
N THR A 242 -3.28 7.57 -27.55
CA THR A 242 -2.22 7.56 -28.58
C THR A 242 -1.42 6.25 -28.63
N GLY A 243 -1.48 5.45 -27.57
CA GLY A 243 -0.68 4.24 -27.38
C GLY A 243 0.77 4.52 -26.97
N ARG A 244 1.26 5.77 -27.05
CA ARG A 244 2.65 6.12 -26.74
C ARG A 244 3.01 5.74 -25.29
N VAL A 245 4.26 5.31 -25.14
CA VAL A 245 4.94 5.20 -23.85
C VAL A 245 5.74 6.47 -23.62
N GLY A 246 5.65 7.05 -22.42
CA GLY A 246 6.43 8.21 -21.99
C GLY A 246 6.87 8.08 -20.54
N GLU A 247 7.65 9.04 -20.08
CA GLU A 247 8.19 9.13 -18.73
C GLU A 247 7.63 10.38 -18.04
N ALA A 248 7.21 10.26 -16.79
CA ALA A 248 6.75 11.36 -15.95
C ALA A 248 7.53 11.37 -14.63
N ALA A 249 7.84 12.54 -14.10
CA ALA A 249 8.40 12.70 -12.77
C ALA A 249 7.78 13.91 -12.06
N SER A 250 7.77 13.89 -10.73
CA SER A 250 7.30 15.01 -9.90
C SER A 250 8.05 16.30 -10.27
N GLU A 251 7.30 17.39 -10.47
CA GLU A 251 7.76 18.71 -10.95
C GLU A 251 8.41 18.78 -12.34
N GLU A 252 8.47 17.67 -13.09
CA GLU A 252 9.04 17.63 -14.45
C GLU A 252 7.93 17.51 -15.50
N ARG A 253 8.21 18.02 -16.72
CA ARG A 253 7.30 17.83 -17.85
C ARG A 253 7.33 16.39 -18.35
N LEU A 254 6.25 15.97 -18.99
CA LEU A 254 6.14 14.67 -19.65
C LEU A 254 7.20 14.53 -20.76
N GLU A 255 7.93 13.41 -20.76
CA GLU A 255 8.93 13.09 -21.76
C GLU A 255 8.45 11.94 -22.67
N TYR A 256 8.15 12.26 -23.93
CA TYR A 256 7.78 11.26 -24.96
C TYR A 256 8.93 10.89 -25.92
N ASP A 257 10.01 11.68 -25.93
CA ASP A 257 11.23 11.46 -26.73
C ASP A 257 12.47 11.13 -25.87
N GLY A 258 12.27 10.97 -24.56
CA GLY A 258 13.26 10.52 -23.57
C GLY A 258 13.77 9.07 -23.77
N PRO A 259 14.64 8.58 -22.86
CA PRO A 259 15.29 7.27 -22.99
C PRO A 259 14.31 6.08 -23.07
N MET A 260 13.09 6.21 -22.55
CA MET A 260 12.01 5.22 -22.66
C MET A 260 10.77 5.74 -23.40
N GLY A 261 10.94 6.76 -24.25
CA GLY A 261 9.93 7.16 -25.23
C GLY A 261 9.73 6.12 -26.34
N TRP A 262 8.51 5.59 -26.47
CA TRP A 262 8.14 4.60 -27.51
C TRP A 262 6.79 4.90 -28.16
N PRO A 263 6.62 4.58 -29.46
CA PRO A 263 5.35 4.81 -30.17
C PRO A 263 4.22 3.86 -29.72
N SER A 264 4.55 2.72 -29.10
CA SER A 264 3.60 1.82 -28.45
C SER A 264 4.27 0.87 -27.46
N HIS A 265 3.48 0.26 -26.56
CA HIS A 265 3.97 -0.76 -25.61
C HIS A 265 4.54 -1.98 -26.34
N VAL A 266 3.88 -2.45 -27.41
CA VAL A 266 4.43 -3.56 -28.22
C VAL A 266 5.75 -3.19 -28.92
N ALA A 267 5.94 -1.92 -29.33
CA ALA A 267 7.20 -1.48 -29.93
C ALA A 267 8.35 -1.47 -28.89
N MET A 268 8.07 -1.07 -27.65
CA MET A 268 9.01 -1.19 -26.54
C MET A 268 9.41 -2.65 -26.29
N LEU A 269 8.45 -3.57 -26.18
CA LEU A 269 8.72 -5.00 -25.97
C LEU A 269 9.50 -5.64 -27.12
N GLU A 270 9.18 -5.30 -28.38
CA GLU A 270 9.92 -5.81 -29.55
C GLU A 270 11.37 -5.32 -29.59
N ALA A 271 11.60 -4.06 -29.21
CA ALA A 271 12.94 -3.46 -29.13
C ALA A 271 13.76 -4.08 -27.98
N LEU A 272 13.14 -4.23 -26.80
CA LEU A 272 13.69 -4.93 -25.63
C LEU A 272 14.11 -6.36 -25.98
N ALA A 273 13.22 -7.15 -26.58
CA ALA A 273 13.54 -8.50 -27.06
C ALA A 273 14.74 -8.51 -28.01
N GLY A 274 14.81 -7.54 -28.93
CA GLY A 274 15.92 -7.39 -29.86
C GLY A 274 17.25 -6.96 -29.20
N ALA A 275 17.21 -6.12 -28.17
CA ALA A 275 18.38 -5.70 -27.41
C ALA A 275 18.98 -6.88 -26.64
N LEU A 276 18.13 -7.64 -25.92
CA LEU A 276 18.50 -8.85 -25.19
C LEU A 276 19.14 -9.90 -26.11
N GLU A 277 18.45 -10.33 -27.17
CA GLU A 277 18.93 -11.37 -28.08
C GLU A 277 20.27 -11.05 -28.76
N ARG A 278 20.54 -9.77 -29.04
CA ARG A 278 21.78 -9.33 -29.71
C ARG A 278 22.88 -8.90 -28.72
N GLY A 279 22.57 -8.75 -27.44
CA GLY A 279 23.50 -8.18 -26.45
C GLY A 279 23.90 -6.74 -26.77
N VAL A 280 22.99 -5.94 -27.34
CA VAL A 280 23.20 -4.52 -27.67
C VAL A 280 22.37 -3.63 -26.75
N ALA A 281 22.70 -2.34 -26.69
CA ALA A 281 21.93 -1.39 -25.90
C ALA A 281 20.47 -1.26 -26.40
N LEU A 282 19.55 -1.15 -25.45
CA LEU A 282 18.23 -0.57 -25.65
C LEU A 282 18.38 0.94 -25.39
N ARG A 283 18.41 1.74 -26.46
CA ARG A 283 18.88 3.13 -26.44
C ARG A 283 20.31 3.19 -25.87
N ASP A 284 20.49 3.73 -24.68
CA ASP A 284 21.78 3.91 -24.01
C ASP A 284 22.08 2.82 -22.96
N TRP A 285 21.17 1.85 -22.78
CA TRP A 285 21.22 0.87 -21.69
C TRP A 285 21.51 -0.55 -22.19
N TYR A 286 22.66 -1.10 -21.81
CA TYR A 286 23.04 -2.48 -22.08
C TYR A 286 22.46 -3.46 -21.06
N PRO A 287 22.00 -4.65 -21.48
CA PRO A 287 21.53 -5.69 -20.56
C PRO A 287 22.72 -6.37 -19.87
N VAL A 288 22.68 -6.43 -18.54
CA VAL A 288 23.71 -7.02 -17.69
C VAL A 288 23.10 -8.11 -16.82
N VAL A 289 23.77 -9.26 -16.73
CA VAL A 289 23.37 -10.37 -15.84
C VAL A 289 24.22 -10.34 -14.56
N THR A 290 23.56 -10.19 -13.41
CA THR A 290 24.21 -10.17 -12.10
C THR A 290 24.72 -11.55 -11.68
N ALA A 291 25.53 -11.61 -10.62
CA ALA A 291 25.93 -12.88 -10.00
C ALA A 291 24.74 -13.67 -9.41
N GLY A 292 23.61 -13.02 -9.15
CA GLY A 292 22.35 -13.65 -8.72
C GLY A 292 21.50 -14.15 -9.89
N CYS A 293 21.99 -14.08 -11.13
CA CYS A 293 21.25 -14.44 -12.34
C CYS A 293 20.00 -13.58 -12.59
N GLU A 294 20.08 -12.31 -12.22
CA GLU A 294 19.07 -11.28 -12.50
C GLU A 294 19.51 -10.41 -13.68
N LEU A 295 18.56 -9.99 -14.52
CA LEU A 295 18.75 -8.94 -15.51
C LEU A 295 18.72 -7.58 -14.81
N ARG A 296 19.71 -6.73 -15.12
CA ARG A 296 19.81 -5.32 -14.76
C ARG A 296 20.34 -4.55 -15.98
N TRP A 297 20.44 -3.23 -15.87
CA TRP A 297 20.88 -2.35 -16.97
C TRP A 297 22.10 -1.53 -16.57
N ALA A 298 22.94 -1.19 -17.54
CA ALA A 298 24.12 -0.34 -17.36
C ALA A 298 24.42 0.48 -18.62
N GLU A 299 25.08 1.63 -18.46
CA GLU A 299 25.52 2.51 -19.56
C GLU A 299 26.62 1.86 -20.43
N ASP A 300 27.44 0.99 -19.83
CA ASP A 300 28.53 0.26 -20.50
C ASP A 300 28.16 -1.20 -20.81
N PRO A 301 28.62 -1.76 -21.95
CA PRO A 301 28.42 -3.16 -22.30
C PRO A 301 29.21 -4.10 -21.37
N ALA A 302 28.51 -5.03 -20.72
CA ALA A 302 29.10 -6.12 -19.95
C ALA A 302 28.89 -7.49 -20.62
N PRO A 303 29.87 -8.40 -20.60
CA PRO A 303 29.68 -9.75 -21.14
C PRO A 303 28.67 -10.55 -20.30
N VAL A 304 27.66 -11.12 -20.97
CA VAL A 304 26.67 -12.01 -20.35
C VAL A 304 27.37 -13.22 -19.72
N ARG A 305 27.11 -13.45 -18.43
CA ARG A 305 27.76 -14.52 -17.67
C ARG A 305 27.18 -15.90 -18.03
N PRO A 306 28.02 -16.92 -18.31
CA PRO A 306 27.53 -18.30 -18.46
C PRO A 306 27.11 -18.87 -17.10
N GLY A 307 26.22 -19.87 -17.13
CA GLY A 307 25.80 -20.62 -15.93
C GLY A 307 24.53 -20.12 -15.24
N CYS A 308 23.89 -19.06 -15.74
CA CYS A 308 22.62 -18.53 -15.21
C CYS A 308 21.35 -19.10 -15.86
N ALA A 309 21.50 -20.05 -16.79
CA ALA A 309 20.41 -20.79 -17.39
C ALA A 309 19.62 -21.57 -16.32
N GLY A 310 18.29 -21.42 -16.33
CA GLY A 310 17.40 -22.17 -15.46
C GLY A 310 16.93 -23.46 -16.10
N GLY A 311 16.30 -24.33 -15.30
CA GLY A 311 15.35 -25.29 -15.86
C GLY A 311 14.19 -24.55 -16.56
N PRO A 312 13.48 -25.19 -17.52
CA PRO A 312 12.36 -24.55 -18.19
C PRO A 312 11.34 -24.01 -17.19
N ARG A 313 11.04 -22.70 -17.22
CA ARG A 313 9.77 -22.22 -16.65
C ARG A 313 8.66 -22.91 -17.45
N PRO A 314 7.59 -23.42 -16.83
CA PRO A 314 6.40 -23.82 -17.58
C PRO A 314 5.85 -22.56 -18.28
N SER A 315 6.12 -22.41 -19.58
CA SER A 315 5.51 -21.35 -20.38
C SER A 315 4.03 -21.67 -20.54
N PRO A 316 3.11 -20.78 -20.11
CA PRO A 316 1.72 -20.92 -20.47
C PRO A 316 1.58 -20.53 -21.95
N SER A 317 1.52 -21.52 -22.84
CA SER A 317 0.80 -21.28 -24.10
C SER A 317 -0.65 -20.90 -23.75
N PRO A 318 -1.31 -20.00 -24.51
CA PRO A 318 -2.70 -19.60 -24.28
C PRO A 318 -3.68 -20.68 -24.75
N THR A 319 -3.45 -21.92 -24.33
CA THR A 319 -4.52 -22.90 -24.14
C THR A 319 -5.06 -22.63 -22.73
N PRO A 320 -6.38 -22.57 -22.51
CA PRO A 320 -6.95 -22.50 -21.17
C PRO A 320 -6.75 -23.86 -20.48
N THR A 321 -5.51 -24.13 -20.09
CA THR A 321 -5.22 -25.07 -19.03
C THR A 321 -5.88 -24.49 -17.80
N VAL A 322 -7.00 -25.09 -17.40
CA VAL A 322 -7.49 -24.96 -16.04
C VAL A 322 -6.47 -25.67 -15.16
N GLU A 323 -5.36 -24.98 -14.90
CA GLU A 323 -4.70 -25.09 -13.62
C GLU A 323 -5.84 -24.87 -12.61
N PRO A 324 -6.07 -25.78 -11.66
CA PRO A 324 -7.11 -25.56 -10.68
C PRO A 324 -6.75 -24.25 -9.99
N THR A 325 -7.55 -23.20 -10.22
CA THR A 325 -7.57 -22.02 -9.37
C THR A 325 -7.48 -22.55 -7.94
N PRO A 326 -6.50 -22.15 -7.12
CA PRO A 326 -6.47 -22.60 -5.74
C PRO A 326 -7.87 -22.31 -5.19
N GLU A 327 -8.58 -23.39 -4.82
CA GLU A 327 -10.04 -23.32 -4.75
C GLU A 327 -10.41 -22.32 -3.66
N LYS A 328 -10.88 -21.12 -4.08
CA LYS A 328 -11.27 -20.01 -3.18
C LYS A 328 -11.91 -20.64 -1.94
N PRO A 329 -11.35 -20.43 -0.74
CA PRO A 329 -11.52 -21.39 0.34
C PRO A 329 -12.99 -21.59 0.58
N THR A 330 -13.43 -22.85 0.62
CA THR A 330 -14.86 -23.12 0.65
C THR A 330 -15.48 -22.39 1.85
N ALA A 331 -16.77 -22.07 1.77
CA ALA A 331 -17.46 -21.53 2.94
C ALA A 331 -17.38 -22.47 4.17
N GLY A 332 -16.95 -23.74 4.02
CA GLY A 332 -16.55 -24.62 5.11
C GLY A 332 -15.19 -24.26 5.71
N GLU A 333 -14.17 -24.06 4.89
CA GLU A 333 -12.80 -23.69 5.30
C GLU A 333 -12.74 -22.27 5.88
N LEU A 334 -13.40 -21.28 5.27
CA LEU A 334 -13.50 -19.93 5.85
C LEU A 334 -14.17 -19.96 7.24
N ARG A 335 -15.15 -20.84 7.46
CA ARG A 335 -15.78 -21.06 8.78
C ARG A 335 -14.82 -21.75 9.75
N ALA A 336 -14.05 -22.74 9.29
CA ALA A 336 -13.08 -23.46 10.12
C ALA A 336 -11.89 -22.57 10.53
N GLY A 337 -11.40 -21.72 9.62
CA GLY A 337 -10.36 -20.72 9.89
C GLY A 337 -10.82 -19.54 10.75
N GLY A 338 -12.15 -19.37 10.93
CA GLY A 338 -12.79 -18.33 11.74
C GLY A 338 -13.20 -17.08 10.97
N CYS A 339 -12.88 -16.97 9.69
CA CYS A 339 -13.09 -15.77 8.86
C CYS A 339 -14.51 -15.61 8.30
N LEU A 340 -15.33 -16.67 8.29
CA LEU A 340 -16.75 -16.59 7.93
C LEU A 340 -17.68 -16.91 9.13
N PRO A 341 -17.71 -16.07 10.18
CA PRO A 341 -18.53 -16.31 11.37
C PRO A 341 -20.04 -16.23 11.05
N PRO A 342 -20.89 -16.97 11.79
CA PRO A 342 -22.33 -16.83 11.66
C PRO A 342 -22.78 -15.45 12.16
N ARG A 343 -23.71 -14.80 11.44
CA ARG A 343 -24.29 -13.50 11.84
C ARG A 343 -24.82 -13.57 13.28
N ARG A 344 -24.39 -12.66 14.13
CA ARG A 344 -24.82 -12.53 15.54
C ARG A 344 -25.45 -11.17 15.80
N THR A 345 -26.39 -11.12 16.73
CA THR A 345 -26.89 -9.84 17.26
C THR A 345 -25.83 -9.20 18.17
N PRO A 346 -25.49 -7.91 17.99
CA PRO A 346 -24.65 -7.17 18.94
C PRO A 346 -25.20 -7.27 20.35
N ARG A 347 -24.38 -7.69 21.30
CA ARG A 347 -24.74 -7.76 22.72
C ARG A 347 -23.65 -7.10 23.55
N VAL A 348 -23.98 -5.95 24.13
CA VAL A 348 -23.10 -5.23 25.06
C VAL A 348 -22.78 -6.13 26.24
N ARG A 349 -21.48 -6.24 26.55
CA ARG A 349 -20.94 -6.97 27.70
C ARG A 349 -19.92 -6.08 28.38
N MET A 350 -20.03 -5.92 29.69
CA MET A 350 -19.00 -5.23 30.46
C MET A 350 -17.88 -6.21 30.82
N PRO A 351 -16.60 -5.78 30.82
CA PRO A 351 -15.52 -6.61 31.35
C PRO A 351 -15.66 -6.84 32.85
N GLY A 352 -15.02 -7.90 33.37
CA GLY A 352 -14.98 -8.19 34.80
C GLY A 352 -14.38 -7.03 35.61
N PRO A 353 -14.93 -6.70 36.80
CA PRO A 353 -14.48 -5.56 37.61
C PRO A 353 -12.98 -5.53 37.91
N ARG A 354 -12.35 -6.70 38.06
CA ARG A 354 -10.90 -6.82 38.26
C ARG A 354 -10.11 -6.38 37.02
N ALA A 355 -10.52 -6.80 35.82
CA ALA A 355 -9.86 -6.40 34.58
C ALA A 355 -9.97 -4.89 34.38
N ILE A 356 -11.17 -4.32 34.60
CA ILE A 356 -11.41 -2.87 34.60
C ILE A 356 -10.46 -2.15 35.57
N ALA A 357 -10.34 -2.64 36.82
CA ALA A 357 -9.49 -2.02 37.83
C ALA A 357 -8.00 -2.06 37.46
N GLU A 358 -7.49 -3.21 37.00
CA GLU A 358 -6.08 -3.37 36.61
C GLU A 358 -5.73 -2.56 35.35
N VAL A 359 -6.55 -2.62 34.30
CA VAL A 359 -6.34 -1.86 33.04
C VAL A 359 -6.38 -0.36 33.30
N ASN A 360 -7.38 0.15 34.03
CA ASN A 360 -7.43 1.56 34.41
C ASN A 360 -6.23 2.00 35.27
N ALA A 361 -5.68 1.12 36.11
CA ALA A 361 -4.49 1.45 36.91
C ALA A 361 -3.22 1.59 36.06
N VAL A 362 -3.10 0.80 34.98
CA VAL A 362 -2.00 0.88 34.02
C VAL A 362 -2.15 2.11 33.12
N TRP A 363 -3.32 2.33 32.53
CA TRP A 363 -3.57 3.51 31.71
C TRP A 363 -3.37 4.84 32.44
N ARG A 364 -3.81 4.96 33.70
CA ARG A 364 -3.52 6.15 34.52
C ARG A 364 -2.03 6.44 34.68
N ARG A 365 -1.14 5.46 34.50
CA ARG A 365 0.32 5.66 34.48
C ARG A 365 0.80 6.14 33.11
N VAL A 366 0.31 5.51 32.04
CA VAL A 366 0.54 5.92 30.64
C VAL A 366 0.11 7.37 30.43
N GLU A 367 -1.14 7.73 30.74
CA GLU A 367 -1.69 9.09 30.68
C GLU A 367 -0.81 10.11 31.41
N ARG A 368 -0.47 9.82 32.68
CA ARG A 368 0.40 10.69 33.48
C ARG A 368 1.81 10.84 32.90
N TRP A 369 2.32 9.81 32.22
CA TRP A 369 3.62 9.89 31.57
C TRP A 369 3.52 10.73 30.30
N LEU A 370 2.59 10.38 29.39
CA LEU A 370 2.37 11.08 28.13
C LEU A 370 2.08 12.56 28.37
N ALA A 371 1.12 12.92 29.23
CA ALA A 371 0.78 14.31 29.53
C ALA A 371 1.95 15.16 30.07
N ARG A 372 3.01 14.53 30.63
CA ARG A 372 4.23 15.22 31.10
C ARG A 372 5.44 15.12 30.17
N LYS A 373 5.45 14.16 29.24
CA LYS A 373 6.63 13.80 28.44
C LYS A 373 6.36 13.85 26.95
N ALA A 374 5.25 13.26 26.50
CA ALA A 374 4.80 13.29 25.11
C ALA A 374 3.37 13.88 25.01
N PRO A 375 3.20 15.19 25.26
CA PRO A 375 1.88 15.83 25.29
C PRO A 375 1.16 15.85 23.92
N VAL A 376 1.88 15.74 22.80
CA VAL A 376 1.27 15.62 21.47
C VAL A 376 0.64 14.22 21.31
N THR A 377 1.41 13.16 21.59
CA THR A 377 0.87 11.78 21.63
C THR A 377 -0.25 11.63 22.69
N PHE A 378 -0.21 12.37 23.80
CA PHE A 378 -1.31 12.39 24.77
C PHE A 378 -2.62 12.92 24.16
N LYS A 379 -2.57 14.01 23.38
CA LYS A 379 -3.75 14.56 22.69
C LYS A 379 -4.32 13.61 21.63
N ARG A 380 -3.50 12.74 21.04
CA ARG A 380 -3.91 11.72 20.05
C ARG A 380 -4.64 10.51 20.68
N LEU A 381 -4.67 10.36 22.01
CA LEU A 381 -5.49 9.32 22.66
C LEU A 381 -6.98 9.59 22.43
N ARG A 382 -7.69 8.63 21.81
CA ARG A 382 -9.13 8.79 21.52
C ARG A 382 -9.96 8.75 22.81
N PRO A 383 -11.17 9.35 22.82
CA PRO A 383 -12.13 9.16 23.91
C PRO A 383 -12.51 7.67 24.08
N PRO A 384 -13.16 7.29 25.19
CA PRO A 384 -13.68 5.94 25.40
C PRO A 384 -14.58 5.44 24.25
N ALA A 385 -14.37 4.19 23.83
CA ALA A 385 -15.23 3.54 22.85
C ALA A 385 -16.66 3.39 23.40
N ARG A 386 -17.67 3.56 22.53
CA ARG A 386 -19.06 3.24 22.92
C ARG A 386 -19.19 1.73 23.11
N PRO A 387 -19.80 1.23 24.20
CA PRO A 387 -19.94 -0.22 24.43
C PRO A 387 -20.68 -0.95 23.29
N LEU A 388 -21.56 -0.26 22.56
CA LEU A 388 -22.27 -0.79 21.41
C LEU A 388 -21.36 -1.00 20.18
N ASP A 389 -20.35 -0.17 19.97
CA ASP A 389 -19.46 -0.33 18.81
C ASP A 389 -18.51 -1.51 19.01
N ILE A 390 -17.99 -1.70 20.23
CA ILE A 390 -17.30 -2.94 20.59
C ILE A 390 -18.21 -4.16 20.36
N ALA A 391 -19.47 -4.10 20.82
CA ALA A 391 -20.42 -5.19 20.66
C ALA A 391 -20.80 -5.46 19.18
N ARG A 392 -20.70 -4.46 18.30
CA ARG A 392 -20.88 -4.60 16.85
C ARG A 392 -19.68 -5.33 16.24
N SER A 393 -18.45 -4.89 16.55
CA SER A 393 -17.22 -5.56 16.09
C SER A 393 -17.17 -7.02 16.55
N GLU A 394 -17.43 -7.29 17.84
CA GLU A 394 -17.50 -8.66 18.38
C GLU A 394 -18.57 -9.52 17.66
N ALA A 395 -19.71 -8.93 17.29
CA ALA A 395 -20.78 -9.65 16.59
C ALA A 395 -20.46 -9.91 15.11
N ALA A 396 -19.81 -8.96 14.44
CA ALA A 396 -19.38 -9.09 13.04
C ALA A 396 -18.23 -10.09 12.88
N MET A 397 -17.21 -10.02 13.75
CA MET A 397 -16.07 -10.94 13.78
C MET A 397 -16.44 -12.33 14.34
N GLY A 398 -17.60 -12.47 15.00
CA GLY A 398 -17.99 -13.70 15.70
C GLY A 398 -17.10 -14.05 16.90
N LEU A 399 -16.22 -13.15 17.32
CA LEU A 399 -15.28 -13.33 18.43
C LEU A 399 -15.83 -12.77 19.74
N ARG A 400 -15.03 -12.92 20.80
CA ARG A 400 -15.18 -12.13 22.03
C ARG A 400 -13.86 -11.46 22.32
N PHE A 401 -13.88 -10.14 22.50
CA PHE A 401 -12.72 -9.39 22.94
C PHE A 401 -12.43 -9.78 24.39
N PRO A 402 -11.16 -10.15 24.71
CA PRO A 402 -10.73 -10.37 26.07
C PRO A 402 -11.07 -9.17 26.98
N ASP A 403 -11.35 -9.46 28.25
CA ASP A 403 -11.81 -8.44 29.20
C ASP A 403 -10.79 -7.31 29.40
N ASP A 404 -9.49 -7.56 29.23
CA ASP A 404 -8.46 -6.53 29.30
C ASP A 404 -8.44 -5.63 28.05
N LEU A 405 -8.51 -6.20 26.84
CA LEU A 405 -8.66 -5.43 25.60
C LEU A 405 -9.96 -4.60 25.61
N ARG A 406 -11.09 -5.20 26.01
CA ARG A 406 -12.37 -4.49 26.12
C ARG A 406 -12.30 -3.36 27.16
N ALA A 407 -11.71 -3.59 28.33
CA ALA A 407 -11.52 -2.54 29.34
C ALA A 407 -10.57 -1.43 28.86
N SER A 408 -9.66 -1.72 27.93
CA SER A 408 -8.79 -0.75 27.28
C SER A 408 -9.58 0.17 26.34
N LEU A 409 -10.35 -0.42 25.43
CA LEU A 409 -11.22 0.29 24.49
C LEU A 409 -12.25 1.17 25.20
N LEU A 410 -12.84 0.66 26.30
CA LEU A 410 -13.74 1.42 27.18
C LEU A 410 -13.05 2.56 27.97
N ARG A 411 -11.75 2.79 27.76
CA ARG A 411 -11.02 3.93 28.31
C ARG A 411 -10.47 4.85 27.21
N HIS A 412 -9.90 4.26 26.15
CA HIS A 412 -9.47 4.94 24.94
C HIS A 412 -9.78 4.05 23.75
N ASP A 413 -10.55 4.54 22.77
CA ASP A 413 -10.87 3.82 21.53
C ASP A 413 -9.68 3.78 20.56
N GLY A 414 -8.53 3.29 21.05
CA GLY A 414 -7.23 3.42 20.40
C GLY A 414 -6.66 4.84 20.46
N ALA A 415 -5.85 5.18 19.47
CA ALA A 415 -5.33 6.52 19.24
C ALA A 415 -5.58 6.96 17.78
N GLY A 416 -5.58 8.27 17.52
CA GLY A 416 -5.50 8.82 16.16
C GLY A 416 -4.13 8.59 15.52
N SER A 417 -4.00 8.87 14.23
CA SER A 417 -2.76 8.69 13.43
C SER A 417 -1.52 9.24 14.11
N LEU A 418 -0.38 8.54 13.99
CA LEU A 418 0.86 8.77 14.74
C LEU A 418 0.61 8.74 16.26
N GLY A 419 -0.25 7.81 16.67
CA GLY A 419 -0.82 7.71 17.99
C GLY A 419 0.05 7.02 19.04
N PHE A 420 -0.60 6.60 20.12
CA PHE A 420 0.04 5.81 21.16
C PHE A 420 -0.10 4.31 20.89
N GLY A 421 1.00 3.57 21.01
CA GLY A 421 0.97 2.13 21.16
C GLY A 421 2.32 1.49 21.51
N PRO A 422 2.40 0.14 21.47
CA PRO A 422 3.59 -0.61 21.80
C PRO A 422 4.77 -0.37 20.84
N ALA A 423 5.98 -0.64 21.32
CA ALA A 423 7.17 -0.65 20.46
C ALA A 423 7.11 -1.77 19.41
N PRO A 424 7.70 -1.60 18.22
CA PRO A 424 8.52 -0.45 17.80
C PRO A 424 7.74 0.72 17.17
N PHE A 425 6.64 0.48 16.47
CA PHE A 425 5.93 1.51 15.71
C PHE A 425 4.44 1.17 15.56
N TYR A 426 3.87 0.54 16.59
CA TYR A 426 2.48 0.14 16.61
C TYR A 426 1.57 1.22 17.19
N GLU A 427 0.42 1.43 16.57
CA GLU A 427 -0.63 2.35 17.01
C GLU A 427 -1.87 1.58 17.45
N LEU A 428 -2.41 1.88 18.65
CA LEU A 428 -3.59 1.19 19.16
C LEU A 428 -4.84 1.52 18.31
N MET A 429 -5.51 0.48 17.83
CA MET A 429 -6.70 0.60 16.98
C MET A 429 -7.98 0.90 17.77
N SER A 430 -8.93 1.58 17.11
CA SER A 430 -10.31 1.70 17.60
C SER A 430 -11.09 0.40 17.38
N ALA A 431 -12.18 0.21 18.13
CA ALA A 431 -13.04 -0.96 17.98
C ALA A 431 -13.58 -1.14 16.54
N LYS A 432 -13.81 -0.03 15.81
CA LYS A 432 -14.18 -0.06 14.38
C LYS A 432 -13.00 -0.52 13.51
N HIS A 433 -11.80 0.03 13.73
CA HIS A 433 -10.60 -0.30 12.96
C HIS A 433 -10.20 -1.76 13.16
N ILE A 434 -10.26 -2.28 14.38
CA ILE A 434 -10.05 -3.71 14.70
C ILE A 434 -10.92 -4.64 13.82
N HIS A 435 -12.17 -4.25 13.55
CA HIS A 435 -13.06 -5.03 12.69
C HIS A 435 -12.75 -4.90 11.20
N SER A 436 -12.45 -3.69 10.70
CA SER A 436 -12.10 -3.52 9.28
C SER A 436 -10.77 -4.21 8.95
N GLU A 437 -9.79 -4.11 9.83
CA GLU A 437 -8.48 -4.75 9.70
C GLU A 437 -8.62 -6.27 9.74
N TRP A 438 -9.33 -6.82 10.73
CA TRP A 438 -9.62 -8.25 10.80
C TRP A 438 -10.34 -8.77 9.56
N LYS A 439 -11.29 -8.00 9.02
CA LYS A 439 -12.00 -8.36 7.80
C LYS A 439 -11.04 -8.40 6.62
N MET A 440 -10.26 -7.34 6.41
CA MET A 440 -9.28 -7.24 5.33
C MET A 440 -8.27 -8.39 5.38
N LEU A 441 -7.70 -8.70 6.55
CA LEU A 441 -6.80 -9.85 6.74
C LEU A 441 -7.47 -11.21 6.50
N CYS A 442 -8.78 -11.32 6.76
CA CYS A 442 -9.57 -12.51 6.45
C CYS A 442 -9.94 -12.64 4.96
N ASP A 443 -10.17 -11.53 4.27
CA ASP A 443 -10.48 -11.48 2.84
C ASP A 443 -9.20 -11.74 2.00
N ILE A 444 -8.04 -11.20 2.42
CA ILE A 444 -6.71 -11.46 1.82
C ILE A 444 -6.21 -12.87 2.12
N GLY A 445 -6.41 -13.36 3.36
CA GLY A 445 -5.75 -14.57 3.86
C GLY A 445 -6.10 -15.87 3.12
N GLY A 446 -7.19 -15.88 2.34
CA GLY A 446 -7.49 -16.84 1.28
C GLY A 446 -7.06 -18.29 1.57
N ASP A 447 -6.29 -18.86 0.66
CA ASP A 447 -5.90 -20.27 0.67
C ASP A 447 -4.81 -20.61 1.71
N SER A 448 -4.32 -19.61 2.44
CA SER A 448 -3.26 -19.73 3.47
C SER A 448 -3.80 -19.63 4.91
N LEU A 449 -5.11 -19.81 5.11
CA LEU A 449 -5.74 -19.77 6.44
C LEU A 449 -5.08 -20.74 7.44
N GLY A 450 -4.76 -20.20 8.61
CA GLY A 450 -4.09 -20.91 9.70
C GLY A 450 -2.56 -20.85 9.68
N TYR A 451 -1.95 -20.51 8.53
CA TYR A 451 -0.51 -20.21 8.40
C TYR A 451 -0.26 -18.70 8.28
N TRP A 452 -0.99 -18.03 7.39
CA TRP A 452 -0.92 -16.59 7.12
C TRP A 452 -1.74 -15.76 8.12
N TRP A 453 -3.02 -16.07 8.24
CA TRP A 453 -3.94 -15.41 9.15
C TRP A 453 -4.97 -16.40 9.69
N SER A 454 -5.59 -16.10 10.83
CA SER A 454 -6.78 -16.81 11.29
C SER A 454 -7.79 -15.84 11.86
N GLY A 455 -9.05 -16.02 11.48
CA GLY A 455 -10.17 -15.25 12.01
C GLY A 455 -10.39 -15.44 13.53
N HIS A 456 -9.63 -16.29 14.22
CA HIS A 456 -9.60 -16.40 15.68
C HIS A 456 -8.69 -15.36 16.37
N LEU A 457 -7.91 -14.60 15.60
CA LEU A 457 -7.03 -13.55 16.08
C LEU A 457 -7.77 -12.21 16.07
N ILE A 458 -7.57 -11.37 17.09
CA ILE A 458 -8.07 -10.00 17.15
C ILE A 458 -6.88 -9.07 16.94
N PRO A 459 -6.71 -8.41 15.77
CA PRO A 459 -5.70 -7.39 15.63
C PRO A 459 -6.09 -6.21 16.53
N PHE A 460 -5.15 -5.62 17.25
CA PHE A 460 -5.43 -4.54 18.22
C PHE A 460 -4.49 -3.33 18.09
N ALA A 461 -3.39 -3.48 17.35
CA ALA A 461 -2.53 -2.39 16.95
C ALA A 461 -1.98 -2.66 15.55
N TYR A 462 -1.95 -1.65 14.70
CA TYR A 462 -1.37 -1.72 13.36
C TYR A 462 -0.03 -0.98 13.34
N ALA A 463 0.83 -1.33 12.41
CA ALA A 463 2.05 -0.63 12.04
C ALA A 463 1.90 -0.04 10.63
N ILE A 464 2.61 1.05 10.36
CA ILE A 464 2.51 1.80 9.10
C ILE A 464 3.03 0.98 7.90
N ASP A 465 3.84 -0.06 8.16
CA ASP A 465 4.33 -1.03 7.17
C ASP A 465 3.39 -2.23 6.94
N GLY A 466 2.15 -2.19 7.45
CA GLY A 466 1.17 -3.27 7.33
C GLY A 466 1.31 -4.38 8.39
N GLY A 467 2.29 -4.28 9.29
CA GLY A 467 2.39 -5.18 10.44
C GLY A 467 1.23 -5.05 11.42
N ASN A 468 0.89 -6.12 12.14
CA ASN A 468 -0.21 -6.13 13.11
C ASN A 468 0.21 -6.83 14.42
N LEU A 469 -0.15 -6.24 15.56
CA LEU A 469 -0.21 -6.97 16.83
C LEU A 469 -1.62 -7.51 17.06
N PHE A 470 -1.72 -8.79 17.42
CA PHE A 470 -3.00 -9.46 17.65
C PHE A 470 -3.10 -10.14 19.01
N VAL A 471 -4.32 -10.43 19.46
CA VAL A 471 -4.61 -11.38 20.56
C VAL A 471 -5.29 -12.62 20.01
N ASP A 472 -4.74 -13.81 20.26
CA ASP A 472 -5.40 -15.07 19.94
C ASP A 472 -6.50 -15.37 20.97
N THR A 473 -7.76 -15.41 20.54
CA THR A 473 -8.91 -15.66 21.43
C THR A 473 -8.91 -17.04 22.09
N ARG A 474 -8.16 -18.01 21.55
CA ARG A 474 -8.08 -19.38 22.07
C ARG A 474 -7.09 -19.50 23.23
N THR A 475 -6.04 -18.68 23.24
CA THR A 475 -4.95 -18.72 24.23
C THR A 475 -4.89 -17.50 25.14
N GLY A 476 -5.50 -16.38 24.73
CA GLY A 476 -5.41 -15.08 25.37
C GLY A 476 -4.07 -14.36 25.16
N ARG A 477 -3.10 -14.99 24.48
CA ARG A 477 -1.76 -14.44 24.26
C ARG A 477 -1.74 -13.42 23.12
N THR A 478 -0.79 -12.48 23.18
CA THR A 478 -0.49 -11.63 22.02
C THR A 478 0.46 -12.34 21.05
N GLY A 479 0.43 -11.93 19.79
CA GLY A 479 1.46 -12.24 18.80
C GLY A 479 1.62 -11.08 17.82
N GLU A 480 2.42 -11.31 16.79
CA GLU A 480 2.76 -10.32 15.76
C GLU A 480 2.60 -10.93 14.37
N PHE A 481 2.16 -10.14 13.40
CA PHE A 481 1.96 -10.50 12.01
C PHE A 481 2.64 -9.48 11.11
N PHE A 482 3.31 -9.95 10.07
CA PHE A 482 3.78 -9.17 8.93
C PHE A 482 3.48 -9.94 7.64
N ASN A 483 3.30 -9.24 6.52
CA ASN A 483 3.01 -9.89 5.24
C ASN A 483 4.19 -10.76 4.76
N GLU A 484 5.42 -10.35 5.03
CA GLU A 484 6.63 -11.06 4.59
C GLU A 484 6.96 -12.28 5.46
N GLU A 485 6.52 -12.28 6.72
CA GLU A 485 6.92 -13.27 7.74
C GLU A 485 5.76 -14.15 8.26
N GLY A 486 4.51 -13.76 8.03
CA GLY A 486 3.32 -14.43 8.55
C GLY A 486 3.14 -14.27 10.06
N LEU A 487 2.57 -15.29 10.72
CA LEU A 487 2.25 -15.27 12.16
C LEU A 487 3.46 -15.62 13.04
N THR A 488 3.97 -14.63 13.78
CA THR A 488 4.92 -14.85 14.87
C THR A 488 4.19 -15.15 16.18
N LEU A 489 4.22 -16.44 16.57
CA LEU A 489 3.53 -17.00 17.74
C LEU A 489 4.48 -17.39 18.90
N GLU A 490 5.78 -17.10 18.79
CA GLU A 490 6.80 -17.38 19.80
C GLU A 490 7.80 -16.21 19.98
N GLY A 491 8.69 -16.29 20.98
CA GLY A 491 9.73 -15.29 21.24
C GLY A 491 9.26 -14.03 21.98
N ASP A 492 10.11 -12.98 21.96
CA ASP A 492 9.95 -11.74 22.74
C ASP A 492 8.73 -10.88 22.33
N VAL A 493 8.08 -11.20 21.22
CA VAL A 493 6.88 -10.51 20.71
C VAL A 493 5.60 -10.98 21.44
N VAL A 494 5.65 -12.16 22.07
CA VAL A 494 4.50 -12.85 22.65
C VAL A 494 4.33 -12.52 24.13
N TRP A 495 3.16 -11.99 24.49
CA TRP A 495 2.81 -11.68 25.87
C TRP A 495 1.67 -12.56 26.37
N PRO A 496 1.62 -12.92 27.67
CA PRO A 496 0.54 -13.73 28.22
C PRO A 496 -0.87 -13.13 28.10
N SER A 497 -0.99 -11.81 27.95
CA SER A 497 -2.22 -11.10 27.57
C SER A 497 -1.93 -9.68 27.09
N TYR A 498 -2.94 -9.01 26.53
CA TYR A 498 -2.90 -7.58 26.20
C TYR A 498 -2.49 -6.71 27.40
N LEU A 499 -3.04 -6.98 28.59
CA LEU A 499 -2.66 -6.30 29.83
C LEU A 499 -1.20 -6.56 30.23
N ALA A 500 -0.63 -7.73 29.93
CA ALA A 500 0.77 -8.02 30.21
C ALA A 500 1.69 -7.16 29.32
N LEU A 501 1.39 -7.07 28.02
CA LEU A 501 2.06 -6.17 27.09
C LEU A 501 1.92 -4.70 27.54
N LEU A 502 0.70 -4.23 27.83
CA LEU A 502 0.48 -2.84 28.26
C LEU A 502 1.23 -2.51 29.57
N LYS A 503 1.30 -3.46 30.52
CA LYS A 503 2.12 -3.34 31.75
C LYS A 503 3.62 -3.22 31.43
N ALA A 504 4.11 -3.94 30.43
CA ALA A 504 5.51 -3.90 30.00
C ALA A 504 5.85 -2.60 29.28
N THR A 505 5.03 -2.17 28.31
CA THR A 505 5.14 -0.87 27.62
C THR A 505 5.15 0.27 28.65
N THR A 506 4.23 0.26 29.60
CA THR A 506 4.18 1.26 30.70
C THR A 506 5.46 1.29 31.54
N ARG A 507 6.04 0.12 31.84
CA ARG A 507 7.31 0.03 32.58
C ARG A 507 8.48 0.57 31.75
N SER A 508 8.49 0.32 30.44
CA SER A 508 9.49 0.88 29.53
C SER A 508 9.43 2.41 29.54
N LEU A 509 8.25 3.00 29.33
CA LEU A 509 8.02 4.46 29.41
C LEU A 509 8.54 5.06 30.73
N GLU A 510 8.09 4.52 31.87
CA GLU A 510 8.45 5.08 33.19
C GLU A 510 9.94 4.94 33.55
N THR A 511 10.64 3.93 33.04
CA THR A 511 12.03 3.64 33.42
C THR A 511 13.07 4.00 32.35
N GLY A 512 12.65 4.30 31.12
CA GLY A 512 13.53 4.45 29.95
C GLY A 512 14.23 3.15 29.53
N ARG A 513 13.93 2.01 30.16
CA ARG A 513 14.55 0.71 29.84
C ARG A 513 13.91 0.10 28.59
N PRO A 514 14.67 -0.64 27.76
CA PRO A 514 14.12 -1.16 26.52
C PRO A 514 13.04 -2.24 26.73
N ILE A 515 12.12 -2.31 25.78
CA ILE A 515 11.19 -3.42 25.55
C ILE A 515 11.43 -3.94 24.13
N ARG A 516 11.62 -5.26 23.94
CA ARG A 516 11.93 -5.87 22.64
C ARG A 516 13.12 -5.25 21.89
N GLY A 517 14.10 -4.70 22.62
CA GLY A 517 15.25 -3.99 22.02
C GLY A 517 15.01 -2.51 21.69
N TRP A 518 13.85 -1.95 22.01
CA TRP A 518 13.48 -0.56 21.73
C TRP A 518 13.27 0.25 23.02
N ARG A 519 13.83 1.46 23.09
CA ARG A 519 13.66 2.38 24.22
C ARG A 519 12.73 3.54 23.84
N PRO A 520 11.95 4.09 24.79
CA PRO A 520 11.11 5.24 24.50
C PRO A 520 11.98 6.48 24.34
N LYS A 521 11.67 7.26 23.32
CA LYS A 521 12.29 8.54 22.98
C LYS A 521 11.19 9.59 22.88
N VAL A 522 11.52 10.85 23.15
CA VAL A 522 10.58 11.96 22.95
C VAL A 522 11.21 12.96 22.02
N VAL A 523 10.51 13.29 20.93
CA VAL A 523 10.92 14.30 19.95
C VAL A 523 9.74 15.26 19.76
N LYS A 524 9.99 16.57 19.91
CA LYS A 524 8.97 17.64 19.80
C LYS A 524 7.67 17.44 20.64
N GLY A 525 7.70 16.57 21.66
CA GLY A 525 6.53 16.23 22.47
C GLY A 525 5.70 15.04 21.96
N GLU A 526 6.22 14.30 20.97
CA GLU A 526 5.72 13.00 20.53
C GLU A 526 6.55 11.86 21.13
N LEU A 527 5.92 10.70 21.32
CA LEU A 527 6.58 9.46 21.71
C LEU A 527 7.06 8.73 20.45
N GLU A 528 8.37 8.55 20.36
CA GLU A 528 9.02 7.65 19.40
C GLU A 528 9.58 6.42 20.14
N TRP A 529 9.93 5.39 19.38
CA TRP A 529 10.74 4.28 19.88
C TRP A 529 12.07 4.24 19.13
N GLU A 530 13.17 4.15 19.88
CA GLU A 530 14.52 4.11 19.32
C GLU A 530 15.16 2.74 19.55
N SER A 531 15.70 2.15 18.49
CA SER A 531 16.39 0.87 18.56
C SER A 531 17.66 0.98 19.43
N THR A 532 17.86 0.01 20.32
CA THR A 532 19.02 -0.02 21.22
C THR A 532 20.22 -0.79 20.68
N THR A 533 20.01 -1.57 19.62
CA THR A 533 21.08 -2.03 18.74
C THR A 533 21.64 -0.84 17.97
N ARG A 534 22.88 -0.43 18.28
CA ARG A 534 23.65 0.45 17.39
C ARG A 534 23.87 -0.31 16.08
N ARG A 535 23.54 0.33 14.96
CA ARG A 535 24.01 -0.08 13.63
C ARG A 535 25.54 0.04 13.57
#